data_AF-A0A9W7CQ18-F1
#
_entry.id   AF-A0A9W7CQ18-F1
#
_cell.length_a   1.000
_cell.length_b   1.000
_cell.length_c   1.000
_cell.angle_alpha   90.00
_cell.angle_beta   90.00
_cell.angle_gamma   90.00
#
_symmetry.space_group_name_H-M   'P 1'
#
loop_
_entity.id
_entity.type
_entity.pdbx_description
1 polymer ?
#
loop_
_entity_poly.entity_id
_entity_poly.type
_entity_poly.pdbx_seq_one_letter_code
_entity_poly.pdbx_strand_id
1 'polypeptide(L)'
;MIGHIYRIIHLESDIQYVGSMFSEPRKRWQLHKSNYSNWLAGRCRKVSIYPFFEEHGIDKFKLIPIKAYDLADRTHLKAYEQLWINKLRCVNKVSPFQILKLYKRQYHLDNRESKLNGFKEYYKANKAQIAAKKAERIHCGCGSEIARGKRARHEKSKKHEAWAQSN
;
A
#
# COMPACT_ATOMS: atom_id res chain seq x y z
N MET A 1 -6.25 -11.31 -23.36
CA MET A 1 -6.94 -12.04 -22.26
C MET A 1 -8.23 -11.31 -21.96
N ILE A 2 -9.37 -12.00 -21.93
CA ILE A 2 -10.65 -11.33 -21.70
C ILE A 2 -10.87 -11.07 -20.21
N GLY A 3 -10.88 -9.80 -19.83
CA GLY A 3 -11.21 -9.33 -18.49
C GLY A 3 -12.65 -8.83 -18.43
N HIS A 4 -13.38 -9.20 -17.37
CA HIS A 4 -14.76 -8.80 -17.14
C HIS A 4 -14.84 -7.85 -15.95
N ILE A 5 -15.53 -6.73 -16.15
CA ILE A 5 -16.00 -5.87 -15.07
C ILE A 5 -17.45 -6.23 -14.77
N TYR A 6 -17.78 -6.36 -13.49
CA TYR A 6 -19.13 -6.66 -13.02
C TYR A 6 -19.50 -5.75 -11.85
N ARG A 7 -20.80 -5.70 -11.56
CA ARG A 7 -21.32 -5.17 -10.31
C ARG A 7 -22.16 -6.19 -9.57
N ILE A 8 -22.15 -6.12 -8.25
CA ILE A 8 -23.11 -6.77 -7.37
C ILE A 8 -24.07 -5.68 -6.93
N ILE A 9 -25.35 -5.83 -7.22
CA ILE A 9 -26.39 -4.87 -6.85
C ILE A 9 -27.35 -5.48 -5.85
N HIS A 10 -27.83 -4.68 -4.91
CA HIS A 10 -29.03 -5.00 -4.15
C HIS A 10 -30.27 -4.79 -5.02
N LEU A 11 -31.30 -5.61 -4.86
CA LEU A 11 -32.50 -5.53 -5.72
C LEU A 11 -33.45 -4.39 -5.33
N GLU A 12 -33.44 -3.96 -4.07
CA GLU A 12 -34.40 -3.00 -3.52
C GLU A 12 -33.76 -1.66 -3.09
N SER A 13 -32.43 -1.52 -3.22
CA SER A 13 -31.70 -0.32 -2.76
C SER A 13 -30.53 0.01 -3.68
N ASP A 14 -29.97 1.21 -3.51
CA ASP A 14 -28.85 1.70 -4.33
C ASP A 14 -27.48 1.12 -3.94
N ILE A 15 -27.44 0.08 -3.12
CA ILE A 15 -26.19 -0.57 -2.71
C ILE A 15 -25.63 -1.31 -3.92
N GLN A 16 -24.46 -0.87 -4.38
CA GLN A 16 -23.72 -1.54 -5.43
C GLN A 16 -22.23 -1.66 -5.11
N TYR A 17 -21.64 -2.77 -5.53
CA TYR A 17 -20.21 -3.06 -5.45
C TYR A 17 -19.69 -3.39 -6.84
N VAL A 18 -18.56 -2.82 -7.23
CA VAL A 18 -17.90 -3.08 -8.51
C VAL A 18 -16.72 -4.00 -8.29
N GLY A 19 -16.50 -4.95 -9.19
CA GLY A 19 -15.33 -5.79 -9.16
C GLY A 19 -14.88 -6.21 -10.55
N SER A 20 -13.70 -6.81 -10.61
CA SER A 20 -13.14 -7.36 -11.85
C SER A 20 -12.70 -8.82 -11.71
N MET A 21 -12.53 -9.48 -12.86
CA MET A 21 -12.14 -10.89 -12.95
C MET A 21 -11.70 -11.26 -14.37
N PHE A 22 -10.87 -12.29 -14.49
CA PHE A 22 -10.55 -12.94 -15.79
C PHE A 22 -11.34 -14.24 -16.01
N SER A 23 -12.07 -14.72 -15.00
CA SER A 23 -12.89 -15.92 -15.08
C SER A 23 -14.33 -15.60 -15.51
N GLU A 24 -15.22 -16.58 -15.47
CA GLU A 24 -16.65 -16.44 -15.78
C GLU A 24 -17.48 -15.88 -14.60
N PRO A 25 -18.40 -14.92 -14.84
CA PRO A 25 -19.17 -14.22 -13.80
C PRO A 25 -19.83 -15.15 -12.76
N ARG A 26 -20.34 -16.29 -13.18
CA ARG A 26 -20.96 -17.30 -12.31
C ARG A 26 -19.99 -17.84 -11.26
N LYS A 27 -18.77 -18.21 -11.66
CA LYS A 27 -17.72 -18.70 -10.75
C LYS A 27 -17.32 -17.62 -9.74
N ARG A 28 -17.29 -16.36 -10.17
CA ARG A 28 -17.01 -15.25 -9.26
C ARG A 28 -18.12 -15.00 -8.25
N TRP A 29 -19.38 -15.16 -8.64
CA TRP A 29 -20.50 -15.07 -7.71
C TRP A 29 -20.44 -16.16 -6.64
N GLN A 30 -20.18 -17.41 -7.04
CA GLN A 30 -19.96 -18.52 -6.11
C GLN A 30 -18.80 -18.25 -5.14
N LEU A 31 -17.69 -17.69 -5.65
CA LEU A 31 -16.56 -17.32 -4.81
C LEU A 31 -16.92 -16.24 -3.79
N HIS A 32 -17.73 -15.24 -4.16
CA HIS A 32 -18.24 -14.24 -3.21
C HIS A 32 -19.11 -14.88 -2.12
N LYS A 33 -20.02 -15.80 -2.47
CA LYS A 33 -20.82 -16.55 -1.50
C LYS A 33 -19.96 -17.36 -0.53
N SER A 34 -19.01 -18.14 -1.06
CA SER A 34 -18.11 -18.95 -0.25
C SER A 34 -17.24 -18.10 0.67
N ASN A 35 -16.67 -17.01 0.16
CA ASN A 35 -15.85 -16.11 0.98
C ASN A 35 -16.67 -15.39 2.05
N TYR A 36 -17.92 -15.04 1.76
CA TYR A 36 -18.84 -14.49 2.75
C TYR A 36 -19.11 -15.50 3.88
N SER A 37 -19.38 -16.77 3.56
CA SER A 37 -19.50 -17.82 4.58
C SER A 37 -18.21 -18.00 5.40
N ASN A 38 -17.04 -17.94 4.75
CA ASN A 38 -15.76 -18.00 5.45
C ASN A 38 -15.51 -16.77 6.35
N TRP A 39 -16.00 -15.60 5.95
CA TRP A 39 -15.91 -14.37 6.75
C TRP A 39 -16.77 -14.48 8.02
N LEU A 40 -18.01 -14.98 7.90
CA LEU A 40 -18.87 -15.26 9.05
C LEU A 40 -18.22 -16.26 10.03
N ALA A 41 -17.47 -17.23 9.51
CA ALA A 41 -16.70 -18.18 10.32
C ALA A 41 -15.35 -17.63 10.84
N GLY A 42 -15.03 -16.35 10.62
CA GLY A 42 -13.79 -15.72 11.06
C GLY A 42 -12.51 -16.14 10.31
N ARG A 43 -12.64 -16.85 9.18
CA ARG A 43 -11.50 -17.44 8.44
C ARG A 43 -10.95 -16.56 7.32
N CYS A 44 -11.65 -15.48 6.97
CA CYS A 44 -11.22 -14.60 5.90
C CYS A 44 -11.42 -13.12 6.24
N ARG A 45 -10.72 -12.25 5.51
CA ARG A 45 -10.80 -10.80 5.71
C ARG A 45 -12.12 -10.25 5.19
N LYS A 46 -12.68 -9.30 5.94
CA LYS A 46 -13.84 -8.50 5.58
C LYS A 46 -13.65 -7.78 4.24
N VAL A 47 -14.58 -8.02 3.30
CA VAL A 47 -14.73 -7.23 2.05
C VAL A 47 -15.83 -6.18 2.26
N SER A 48 -15.78 -5.08 1.52
CA SER A 48 -16.67 -3.94 1.71
C SER A 48 -18.16 -4.25 1.55
N ILE A 49 -18.51 -5.27 0.75
CA ILE A 49 -19.91 -5.66 0.50
C ILE A 49 -20.48 -6.60 1.58
N TYR A 50 -19.64 -7.31 2.34
CA TYR A 50 -20.10 -8.34 3.28
C TYR A 50 -21.04 -7.84 4.40
N PRO A 51 -20.83 -6.66 4.99
CA PRO A 51 -21.81 -6.10 5.94
C PRO A 51 -23.22 -5.99 5.36
N PHE A 52 -23.34 -5.62 4.09
CA PHE A 52 -24.64 -5.47 3.44
C PHE A 52 -25.28 -6.82 3.10
N PHE A 53 -24.46 -7.86 2.87
CA PHE A 53 -24.97 -9.24 2.75
C PHE A 53 -25.51 -9.76 4.09
N GLU A 54 -24.88 -9.38 5.19
CA GLU A 54 -25.33 -9.71 6.55
C GLU A 54 -26.61 -8.95 6.92
N GLU A 55 -26.67 -7.66 6.60
CA GLU A 55 -27.81 -6.79 6.92
C GLU A 55 -29.08 -7.13 6.12
N HIS A 56 -28.96 -7.38 4.81
CA HIS A 56 -30.13 -7.55 3.93
C HIS A 56 -30.35 -8.99 3.45
N GLY A 57 -29.41 -9.89 3.69
CA GLY A 57 -29.40 -11.24 3.14
C GLY A 57 -28.80 -11.29 1.74
N ILE A 58 -27.91 -12.25 1.50
CA ILE A 58 -27.17 -12.40 0.24
C ILE A 58 -28.07 -12.70 -0.98
N ASP A 59 -29.25 -13.27 -0.77
CA ASP A 59 -30.17 -13.63 -1.85
C ASP A 59 -30.87 -12.41 -2.47
N LYS A 60 -30.88 -11.28 -1.75
CA LYS A 60 -31.31 -9.97 -2.28
C LYS A 60 -30.26 -9.30 -3.16
N PHE A 61 -29.15 -9.96 -3.44
CA PHE A 61 -28.09 -9.44 -4.29
C PHE A 61 -27.91 -10.26 -5.57
N LYS A 62 -27.60 -9.55 -6.66
CA LYS A 62 -27.31 -10.16 -7.97
C LYS A 62 -26.02 -9.61 -8.56
N LEU A 63 -25.22 -10.52 -9.12
CA LEU A 63 -24.06 -10.15 -9.93
C LEU A 63 -24.48 -9.91 -11.38
N ILE A 64 -24.16 -8.74 -11.91
CA ILE A 64 -24.46 -8.30 -13.27
C ILE A 64 -23.16 -7.92 -13.97
N PRO A 65 -22.79 -8.59 -15.09
CA PRO A 65 -21.68 -8.17 -15.94
C PRO A 65 -21.95 -6.76 -16.50
N ILE A 66 -20.92 -5.91 -16.48
CA ILE A 66 -21.00 -4.55 -17.05
C ILE A 66 -20.40 -4.56 -18.45
N LYS A 67 -19.13 -4.94 -18.57
CA LYS A 67 -18.40 -4.91 -19.84
C LYS A 67 -17.22 -5.87 -19.80
N ALA A 68 -16.96 -6.51 -20.95
CA ALA A 68 -15.76 -7.29 -21.20
C ALA A 68 -14.75 -6.44 -21.99
N TYR A 69 -13.47 -6.65 -21.71
CA TYR A 69 -12.36 -5.99 -22.40
C TYR A 69 -11.34 -7.06 -22.78
N ASP A 70 -10.79 -6.98 -23.99
CA ASP A 70 -9.59 -7.73 -24.32
C ASP A 70 -8.35 -6.95 -23.86
N LEU A 71 -7.58 -7.56 -22.97
CA LEU A 71 -6.53 -6.91 -22.22
C LEU A 71 -5.23 -7.71 -22.29
N ALA A 72 -4.12 -6.97 -22.32
CA ALA A 72 -2.78 -7.55 -22.24
C ALA A 72 -2.47 -8.08 -20.83
N ASP A 73 -2.90 -7.38 -19.77
CA ASP A 73 -2.52 -7.73 -18.40
C ASP A 73 -3.60 -7.42 -17.33
N ARG A 74 -3.32 -7.82 -16.08
CA ARG A 74 -4.15 -7.55 -14.90
C ARG A 74 -4.18 -6.07 -14.50
N THR A 75 -3.15 -5.31 -14.86
CA THR A 75 -2.99 -3.90 -14.50
C THR A 75 -4.04 -3.05 -15.23
N HIS A 76 -4.22 -3.29 -16.53
CA HIS A 76 -5.27 -2.66 -17.33
C HIS A 76 -6.66 -3.01 -16.78
N LEU A 77 -6.89 -4.26 -16.36
CA LEU A 77 -8.19 -4.65 -15.81
C LEU A 77 -8.52 -3.87 -14.53
N LYS A 78 -7.54 -3.70 -13.64
CA LYS A 78 -7.70 -2.90 -12.41
C LYS A 78 -7.94 -1.43 -12.72
N ALA A 79 -7.32 -0.88 -13.77
CA ALA A 79 -7.58 0.48 -14.21
C ALA A 79 -9.03 0.65 -14.67
N TYR A 80 -9.57 -0.29 -15.47
CA TYR A 80 -10.98 -0.28 -15.83
C TYR A 80 -11.89 -0.46 -14.61
N GLU A 81 -11.57 -1.36 -13.68
CA GLU A 81 -12.32 -1.49 -12.42
C GLU A 81 -12.40 -0.16 -11.66
N GLN A 82 -11.27 0.56 -11.56
CA GLN A 82 -11.22 1.88 -10.93
C GLN A 82 -12.07 2.91 -11.68
N LEU A 83 -12.07 2.91 -13.02
CA LEU A 83 -12.92 3.80 -13.82
C LEU A 83 -14.40 3.57 -13.53
N TRP A 84 -14.84 2.31 -13.43
CA TRP A 84 -16.22 1.99 -13.09
C TRP A 84 -16.57 2.33 -11.64
N ILE A 85 -15.64 2.13 -10.70
CA ILE A 85 -15.80 2.59 -9.30
C ILE A 85 -15.95 4.11 -9.24
N ASN A 86 -15.22 4.87 -10.06
CA ASN A 86 -15.32 6.34 -10.08
C ASN A 86 -16.60 6.81 -10.75
N LYS A 87 -17.06 6.10 -11.79
CA LYS A 87 -18.28 6.44 -12.54
C LYS A 87 -19.56 6.10 -11.77
N LEU A 88 -19.51 5.11 -10.88
CA LEU A 88 -20.67 4.57 -10.17
C LEU A 88 -20.57 4.87 -8.67
N ARG A 89 -21.65 5.34 -8.05
CA ARG A 89 -21.74 5.46 -6.59
C ARG A 89 -21.77 4.07 -5.96
N CYS A 90 -20.63 3.53 -5.53
CA CYS A 90 -20.51 2.17 -5.03
C CYS A 90 -19.86 2.09 -3.65
N VAL A 91 -20.02 0.95 -2.96
CA VAL A 91 -19.53 0.73 -1.59
C VAL A 91 -18.05 0.31 -1.53
N ASN A 92 -17.36 0.29 -2.67
CA ASN A 92 -15.94 -0.06 -2.74
C ASN A 92 -15.10 0.89 -1.90
N LYS A 93 -14.44 0.38 -0.86
CA LYS A 93 -13.60 1.20 0.04
C LYS A 93 -12.16 1.36 -0.43
N VAL A 94 -11.65 0.36 -1.16
CA VAL A 94 -10.24 0.31 -1.57
C VAL A 94 -10.16 0.50 -3.06
N SER A 95 -9.27 1.42 -3.47
CA SER A 95 -8.92 1.64 -4.87
C SER A 95 -8.14 0.42 -5.42
N PRO A 96 -8.69 -0.32 -6.41
CA PRO A 96 -7.97 -1.44 -7.03
C PRO A 96 -6.72 -0.99 -7.80
N PHE A 97 -6.73 0.23 -8.32
CA PHE A 97 -5.64 0.79 -9.11
C PHE A 97 -4.93 1.90 -8.33
N GLN A 98 -3.72 1.59 -7.81
CA GLN A 98 -2.97 2.49 -6.92
C GLN A 98 -2.32 3.67 -7.68
N ILE A 99 -3.13 4.52 -8.34
CA ILE A 99 -2.69 5.66 -9.17
C ILE A 99 -1.69 6.54 -8.42
N LEU A 100 -2.04 6.94 -7.18
CA LEU A 100 -1.19 7.80 -6.37
C LEU A 100 0.17 7.16 -6.05
N LYS A 101 0.23 5.82 -5.89
CA LYS A 101 1.49 5.11 -5.65
C LYS A 101 2.36 5.09 -6.89
N LEU A 102 1.76 4.85 -8.06
CA LEU A 102 2.47 4.89 -9.35
C LEU A 102 3.00 6.30 -9.63
N TYR A 103 2.17 7.32 -9.41
CA TYR A 103 2.56 8.72 -9.54
C TYR A 103 3.73 9.08 -8.62
N LYS A 104 3.64 8.75 -7.31
CA LYS A 104 4.75 9.00 -6.37
C LYS A 104 6.03 8.30 -6.81
N ARG A 105 5.93 7.05 -7.26
CA ARG A 105 7.09 6.30 -7.78
C ARG A 105 7.73 7.02 -8.97
N GLN A 106 6.92 7.45 -9.93
CA GLN A 106 7.40 8.16 -11.12
C GLN A 106 8.08 9.47 -10.72
N TYR A 107 7.42 10.28 -9.89
CA TYR A 107 7.99 11.51 -9.35
C TYR A 107 9.36 11.28 -8.67
N HIS A 108 9.50 10.20 -7.89
CA HIS A 108 10.79 9.85 -7.28
C HIS A 108 11.86 9.48 -8.30
N LEU A 109 11.50 8.81 -9.40
CA LEU A 109 12.43 8.45 -10.47
C LEU A 109 12.88 9.70 -11.24
N ASP A 110 11.94 10.54 -11.66
CA ASP A 110 12.20 11.75 -12.44
C ASP A 110 13.08 12.73 -11.67
N ASN A 111 12.86 12.83 -10.35
CA ASN A 111 13.61 13.75 -9.49
C ASN A 111 14.83 13.10 -8.84
N ARG A 112 15.14 11.84 -9.15
CA ARG A 112 16.23 11.09 -8.51
C ARG A 112 17.57 11.77 -8.75
N GLU A 113 17.85 12.10 -10.01
CA GLU A 113 19.14 12.66 -10.41
C GLU A 113 19.34 14.06 -9.85
N SER A 114 18.34 14.93 -10.00
CA SER A 114 18.35 16.29 -9.43
C SER A 114 18.63 16.26 -7.91
N LYS A 115 17.95 15.40 -7.16
CA LYS A 115 18.20 15.24 -5.73
C LYS A 115 19.60 14.74 -5.43
N LEU A 116 20.08 13.72 -6.16
CA LEU A 116 21.44 13.20 -5.99
C LEU A 116 22.49 14.27 -6.28
N ASN A 117 22.29 15.08 -7.31
CA ASN A 117 23.20 16.17 -7.67
C ASN A 117 23.19 17.27 -6.60
N GLY A 118 22.00 17.68 -6.13
CA GLY A 118 21.89 18.63 -5.02
C GLY A 118 22.60 18.14 -3.75
N PHE A 119 22.51 16.84 -3.42
CA PHE A 119 23.26 16.27 -2.30
C PHE A 119 24.77 16.28 -2.52
N LYS A 120 25.24 15.98 -3.75
CA LYS A 120 26.67 16.04 -4.10
C LYS A 120 27.21 17.46 -3.99
N GLU A 121 26.48 18.45 -4.50
CA GLU A 121 26.84 19.85 -4.45
C GLU A 121 26.88 20.36 -3.02
N TYR A 122 25.84 20.08 -2.23
CA TYR A 122 25.81 20.40 -0.81
C TYR A 122 27.02 19.80 -0.06
N TYR A 123 27.32 18.52 -0.30
CA TYR A 123 28.47 17.87 0.32
C TYR A 123 29.79 18.51 -0.11
N LYS A 124 29.96 18.85 -1.39
CA LYS A 124 31.15 19.52 -1.91
C LYS A 124 31.35 20.89 -1.26
N ALA A 125 30.28 21.70 -1.20
CA ALA A 125 30.31 23.05 -0.61
C ALA A 125 30.56 23.02 0.90
N ASN A 126 30.04 22.03 1.62
CA ASN A 126 30.10 21.96 3.08
C ASN A 126 31.12 20.95 3.60
N LYS A 127 32.02 20.44 2.74
CA LYS A 127 32.94 19.34 3.07
C LYS A 127 33.74 19.61 4.34
N ALA A 128 34.31 20.82 4.46
CA ALA A 128 35.14 21.21 5.61
C ALA A 128 34.31 21.29 6.91
N GLN A 129 33.13 21.91 6.86
CA GLN A 129 32.25 22.02 8.03
C GLN A 129 31.74 20.64 8.49
N ILE A 130 31.34 19.79 7.54
CA ILE A 130 30.92 18.41 7.83
C ILE A 130 32.08 17.62 8.46
N ALA A 131 33.31 17.79 7.96
CA ALA A 131 34.48 17.13 8.52
C ALA A 131 34.80 17.63 9.93
N ALA A 132 34.79 18.95 10.15
CA ALA A 132 35.01 19.56 11.46
C ALA A 132 33.97 19.05 12.47
N LYS A 133 32.68 19.10 12.13
CA LYS A 133 31.59 18.60 12.97
C LYS A 133 31.70 17.11 13.29
N LYS A 134 32.20 16.30 12.36
CA LYS A 134 32.45 14.87 12.59
C LYS A 134 33.65 14.63 13.52
N ALA A 135 34.64 15.52 13.50
CA ALA A 135 35.84 15.44 14.32
C ALA A 135 35.66 15.99 15.74
N GLU A 136 34.65 16.83 15.99
CA GLU A 136 34.28 17.32 17.32
C GLU A 136 34.28 16.20 18.36
N ARG A 137 34.96 16.44 19.48
CA ARG A 137 34.97 15.51 20.61
C ARG A 137 33.71 15.69 21.43
N ILE A 138 33.10 14.57 21.80
CA ILE A 138 31.93 14.51 22.66
C ILE A 138 32.19 13.53 23.79
N HIS A 139 31.69 13.87 24.97
CA HIS A 139 31.71 13.01 26.13
C HIS A 139 30.49 12.09 26.09
N CYS A 140 30.75 10.79 26.23
CA CYS A 140 29.70 9.78 26.32
C CYS A 140 29.37 9.48 27.78
N GLY A 141 28.12 9.15 28.10
CA GLY A 141 27.67 8.83 29.46
C GLY A 141 28.44 7.69 30.14
N CYS A 142 29.04 6.79 29.36
CA CYS A 142 29.95 5.75 29.85
C CYS A 142 31.37 6.24 30.23
N GLY A 143 31.58 7.57 30.28
CA GLY A 143 32.86 8.21 30.62
C GLY A 143 33.91 8.24 29.50
N SER A 144 33.57 7.80 28.28
CA SER A 144 34.50 7.80 27.15
C SER A 144 34.40 9.10 26.33
N GLU A 145 35.54 9.69 25.97
CA GLU A 145 35.60 10.81 25.03
C GLU A 145 35.81 10.30 23.60
N ILE A 146 34.86 10.59 22.71
CA ILE A 146 34.86 10.07 21.33
C ILE A 146 34.59 11.18 20.32
N ALA A 147 35.06 11.01 19.08
CA ALA A 147 34.65 11.90 18.01
C ALA A 147 33.17 11.70 17.69
N ARG A 148 32.43 12.78 17.40
CA ARG A 148 30.99 12.76 17.09
C ARG A 148 30.67 11.78 15.96
N GLY A 149 31.51 11.73 14.91
CA GLY A 149 31.36 10.79 13.79
C GLY A 149 31.57 9.31 14.14
N LYS A 150 32.12 8.99 15.33
CA LYS A 150 32.35 7.62 15.81
C LYS A 150 31.30 7.16 16.82
N ARG A 151 30.39 8.04 17.25
CA ARG A 151 29.36 7.78 18.25
C ARG A 151 28.56 6.50 18.00
N ALA A 152 27.97 6.36 16.82
CA ALA A 152 27.13 5.20 16.49
C ALA A 152 27.89 3.86 16.56
N ARG A 153 29.21 3.86 16.32
CA ARG A 153 30.04 2.66 16.47
C ARG A 153 30.38 2.39 17.92
N HIS A 154 30.66 3.45 18.66
CA HIS A 154 30.93 3.37 20.09
C HIS A 154 29.72 2.84 20.88
N GLU A 155 28.51 3.30 20.55
CA GLU A 155 27.27 2.84 21.20
C GLU A 155 27.03 1.34 21.01
N LYS A 156 27.55 0.74 19.92
CA LYS A 156 27.53 -0.70 19.63
C LYS A 156 28.78 -1.45 20.10
N SER A 157 29.62 -0.81 20.89
CA SER A 157 30.83 -1.46 21.41
C SER A 157 30.49 -2.20 22.69
N LYS A 158 31.13 -3.35 22.91
CA LYS A 158 30.97 -4.16 24.14
C LYS A 158 31.13 -3.34 25.42
N LYS A 159 32.03 -2.34 25.41
CA LYS A 159 32.23 -1.43 26.53
C LYS A 159 30.98 -0.60 26.84
N HIS A 160 30.35 -0.04 25.82
CA HIS A 160 29.15 0.78 26.00
C HIS A 160 27.94 -0.08 26.33
N GLU A 161 27.82 -1.25 25.71
CA GLU A 161 26.76 -2.24 26.02
C GLU A 161 26.85 -2.73 27.47
N ALA A 162 28.03 -3.06 27.98
CA ALA A 162 28.22 -3.49 29.37
C ALA A 162 27.87 -2.37 30.37
N TRP A 163 28.24 -1.12 30.07
CA TRP A 163 27.86 0.04 30.88
C TRP A 163 26.34 0.28 30.86
N ALA A 164 25.70 0.15 29.69
CA ALA A 164 24.26 0.33 29.52
C ALA A 164 23.42 -0.82 30.11
N GLN A 165 24.03 -1.97 30.41
CA GLN A 165 23.40 -3.09 31.13
C GLN A 165 23.59 -2.98 32.65
N SER A 166 24.55 -2.17 33.09
CA SER A 166 24.92 -1.99 34.50
C SER A 166 24.35 -0.69 35.11
N ASN A 167 23.61 0.10 34.32
CA ASN A 167 22.84 1.30 34.70
C ASN A 167 21.44 1.20 34.09
#